data_AF-A0A223AQW5-F1
#
_entry.id   AF-A0A223AQW5-F1
#
_cell.length_a   1.000
_cell.length_b   1.000
_cell.length_c   1.000
_cell.angle_alpha   90.00
_cell.angle_beta   90.00
_cell.angle_gamma   90.00
#
_symmetry.space_group_name_H-M   'P 1'
#
loop_
_entity.id
_entity.type
_entity.pdbx_description
1 polymer ?
#
loop_
_entity_poly.entity_id
_entity_poly.type
_entity_poly.pdbx_seq_one_letter_code
_entity_poly.pdbx_strand_id
1 'polypeptide(L)'
;MSVGFADKDKDVEYYIERGYRVEESELGKVYYPKRSVVKTGKIGIRYEEKPWLSSFEIDGLRPAKPRGKNYNRSMQLILQYARAFDGIRRKDVIDLCKLTPSQSSKLLGRIVDGGYLEAQGVGRATRYVLTEEGKKYR
;
A
#
# COMPACT_ATOMS: atom_id res chain seq x y z
N MET A 1 -11.40 -33.49 -2.17
CA MET A 1 -11.03 -32.64 -3.32
C MET A 1 -10.19 -31.47 -2.83
N SER A 2 -8.97 -31.27 -3.35
CA SER A 2 -8.13 -30.13 -2.98
C SER A 2 -8.44 -28.93 -3.89
N VAL A 3 -8.86 -27.81 -3.29
CA VAL A 3 -9.09 -26.56 -4.04
C VAL A 3 -7.74 -25.91 -4.32
N GLY A 4 -7.29 -25.99 -5.57
CA GLY A 4 -6.11 -25.28 -6.04
C GLY A 4 -6.51 -23.95 -6.66
N PHE A 5 -6.03 -22.84 -6.11
CA PHE A 5 -6.28 -21.49 -6.65
C PHE A 5 -5.19 -21.00 -7.62
N ALA A 6 -4.10 -21.76 -7.76
CA ALA A 6 -3.05 -21.50 -8.76
C ALA A 6 -3.35 -22.28 -10.04
N ASP A 7 -3.08 -21.66 -11.19
CA ASP A 7 -3.19 -22.27 -12.51
C ASP A 7 -2.16 -23.39 -12.60
N LYS A 8 -2.64 -24.62 -12.86
CA LYS A 8 -1.79 -25.82 -12.90
C LYS A 8 -0.72 -25.77 -13.99
N ASP A 9 -0.95 -24.98 -15.04
CA ASP A 9 -0.05 -24.82 -16.18
C ASP A 9 1.01 -23.72 -15.97
N LYS A 10 1.02 -23.06 -14.80
CA LYS A 10 1.93 -21.95 -14.49
C LYS A 10 2.93 -22.35 -13.41
N ASP A 11 4.20 -22.11 -13.71
CA ASP A 11 5.29 -22.37 -12.79
C ASP A 11 5.36 -21.36 -11.64
N VAL A 12 6.13 -21.71 -10.62
CA VAL A 12 6.40 -20.87 -9.45
C VAL A 12 6.92 -19.48 -9.88
N GLU A 13 7.75 -19.44 -10.91
CA GLU A 13 8.40 -18.22 -11.41
C GLU A 13 7.38 -17.19 -11.90
N TYR A 14 6.33 -17.63 -12.58
CA TYR A 14 5.23 -16.78 -13.07
C TYR A 14 4.58 -15.97 -11.95
N TYR A 15 4.41 -16.59 -10.78
CA TYR A 15 3.81 -15.93 -9.63
C TYR A 15 4.81 -14.99 -8.93
N ILE A 16 6.08 -15.37 -8.87
CA ILE A 16 7.16 -14.53 -8.30
C ILE A 16 7.31 -13.25 -9.11
N GLU A 17 7.35 -13.32 -10.44
CA GLU A 17 7.42 -12.15 -11.34
C GLU A 17 6.25 -11.19 -11.13
N ARG A 18 5.07 -11.72 -10.80
CA ARG A 18 3.86 -10.95 -10.49
C ARG A 18 3.81 -10.44 -9.05
N GLY A 19 4.88 -10.62 -8.29
CA GLY A 19 5.03 -10.09 -6.94
C GLY A 19 4.37 -10.93 -5.86
N TYR A 20 4.14 -12.22 -6.11
CA TYR A 20 3.76 -13.17 -5.08
C TYR A 20 4.99 -13.74 -4.37
N ARG A 21 4.81 -14.13 -3.12
CA ARG A 21 5.71 -15.00 -2.39
C ARG A 21 5.14 -16.40 -2.34
N VAL A 22 6.04 -17.37 -2.33
CA VAL A 22 5.70 -18.80 -2.27
C VAL A 22 6.36 -19.38 -1.05
N GLU A 23 5.59 -20.10 -0.25
CA GLU A 23 6.07 -20.85 0.91
C GLU A 23 5.57 -22.28 0.83
N GLU A 24 6.37 -23.21 1.34
CA GLU A 24 6.01 -24.61 1.42
C GLU A 24 5.32 -24.90 2.75
N SER A 25 4.14 -25.50 2.68
CA SER A 25 3.34 -25.96 3.81
C SER A 25 3.13 -27.46 3.71
N GLU A 26 2.66 -28.08 4.79
CA GLU A 26 2.39 -29.52 4.90
C GLU A 26 1.36 -30.01 3.85
N LEU A 27 0.54 -29.09 3.33
CA LEU A 27 -0.50 -29.35 2.34
C LEU A 27 -0.13 -28.88 0.93
N GLY A 28 1.08 -28.34 0.75
CA GLY A 28 1.59 -27.84 -0.54
C GLY A 28 2.01 -26.37 -0.52
N LYS A 29 2.21 -25.81 -1.72
CA LYS A 29 2.71 -24.44 -1.91
C LYS A 29 1.61 -23.42 -1.67
N VAL A 30 1.89 -22.44 -0.81
CA VAL A 30 1.02 -21.31 -0.51
C VAL A 30 1.55 -20.05 -1.19
N TYR A 31 0.73 -19.46 -2.06
CA TYR A 31 1.05 -18.25 -2.80
C TYR A 31 0.33 -17.05 -2.17
N TYR A 32 1.04 -15.99 -1.84
CA TYR A 32 0.43 -14.76 -1.31
C TYR A 32 1.12 -13.48 -1.81
N PRO A 33 0.39 -12.36 -2.01
CA PRO A 33 0.98 -11.11 -2.51
C PRO A 33 2.00 -10.52 -1.52
N LYS A 34 3.23 -10.27 -1.99
CA LYS A 34 4.34 -9.71 -1.18
C LYS A 34 4.01 -8.37 -0.54
N ARG A 35 3.19 -7.55 -1.23
CA ARG A 35 2.92 -6.15 -0.85
C ARG A 35 1.74 -6.00 0.10
N SER A 36 0.79 -6.93 0.08
CA SER A 36 -0.50 -6.80 0.77
C SER A 36 -0.64 -7.72 1.98
N VAL A 37 0.29 -8.63 2.20
CA VAL A 37 0.23 -9.65 3.25
C VAL A 37 1.54 -9.67 4.03
N VAL A 38 1.44 -9.79 5.35
CA VAL A 38 2.57 -9.90 6.30
C VAL A 38 2.51 -11.28 6.96
N LYS A 39 3.62 -12.01 6.90
CA LYS A 39 3.81 -13.25 7.64
C LYS A 39 4.01 -12.93 9.11
N THR A 40 3.15 -13.52 9.96
CA THR A 40 3.19 -13.32 11.42
C THR A 40 3.64 -14.58 12.15
N GLY A 41 3.63 -15.75 11.50
CA GLY A 41 4.04 -17.02 12.08
C GLY A 41 4.16 -18.15 11.05
N LYS A 42 4.11 -19.41 11.51
CA LYS A 42 4.04 -20.61 10.64
C LYS A 42 2.69 -20.61 9.92
N ILE A 43 2.71 -20.84 8.61
CA ILE A 43 1.48 -20.87 7.80
C ILE A 43 0.81 -22.23 7.96
N GLY A 44 -0.38 -22.24 8.56
CA GLY A 44 -1.20 -23.43 8.77
C GLY A 44 -2.56 -23.27 8.10
N ILE A 45 -3.06 -24.34 7.47
CA ILE A 45 -4.40 -24.36 6.85
C ILE A 45 -5.20 -25.49 7.53
N ARG A 46 -6.32 -25.14 8.15
CA ARG A 46 -7.27 -26.12 8.74
C ARG A 46 -8.52 -26.18 7.88
N TYR A 47 -8.95 -27.38 7.50
CA TYR A 47 -10.21 -27.59 6.78
C TYR A 47 -11.27 -28.10 7.75
N GLU A 48 -12.47 -27.51 7.68
CA GLU A 48 -13.68 -28.01 8.32
C GLU A 48 -14.71 -28.35 7.24
N GLU A 49 -15.14 -29.60 7.20
CA GLU A 49 -16.23 -30.05 6.34
C GLU A 49 -17.53 -30.09 7.15
N LYS A 50 -18.54 -29.33 6.70
CA LYS A 50 -19.92 -29.37 7.21
C LYS A 50 -20.84 -29.83 6.08
N PRO A 51 -21.99 -30.47 6.37
CA PRO A 51 -22.85 -31.09 5.34
C PRO A 51 -23.31 -30.12 4.24
N TRP A 52 -23.32 -28.82 4.50
CA TRP A 52 -23.72 -27.76 3.56
C TRP A 52 -22.62 -26.73 3.26
N LEU A 53 -21.42 -26.87 3.83
CA LEU A 53 -20.34 -25.89 3.65
C LEU A 53 -18.98 -26.50 3.99
N SER A 54 -18.00 -26.35 3.09
CA SER A 54 -16.59 -26.51 3.43
C SER A 54 -15.99 -25.13 3.75
N SER A 55 -15.36 -25.01 4.92
CA SER A 55 -14.61 -23.82 5.32
C SER A 55 -13.16 -24.17 5.57
N PHE A 56 -12.27 -23.20 5.38
CA PHE A 56 -10.88 -23.34 5.80
C PHE A 56 -10.43 -22.10 6.56
N GLU A 57 -9.60 -22.31 7.57
CA GLU A 57 -8.94 -21.25 8.34
C GLU A 57 -7.45 -21.22 8.00
N ILE A 58 -6.90 -20.02 7.81
CA ILE A 58 -5.48 -19.80 7.56
C ILE A 58 -4.88 -19.09 8.77
N ASP A 59 -3.88 -19.71 9.38
CA ASP A 59 -3.04 -19.13 10.43
C ASP A 59 -1.71 -18.64 9.84
N GLY A 60 -1.06 -17.70 10.54
CA GLY A 60 0.30 -17.24 10.21
C GLY A 60 0.41 -16.17 9.11
N LEU A 61 -0.69 -15.83 8.43
CA LEU A 61 -0.78 -14.71 7.50
C LEU A 61 -1.73 -13.64 8.01
N ARG A 62 -1.34 -12.37 7.86
CA ARG A 62 -2.20 -11.23 8.19
C ARG A 62 -2.20 -10.26 7.01
N PRO A 63 -3.33 -9.60 6.70
CA PRO A 63 -3.30 -8.44 5.82
C PRO A 63 -2.29 -7.42 6.35
N ALA A 64 -1.40 -6.95 5.47
CA ALA A 64 -0.55 -5.82 5.78
C ALA A 64 -1.46 -4.67 6.23
N LYS A 65 -1.03 -3.92 7.26
CA LYS A 65 -1.70 -2.65 7.58
C LYS A 65 -1.84 -1.89 6.25
N PRO A 66 -3.04 -1.41 5.88
CA PRO A 66 -3.18 -0.66 4.65
C PRO A 66 -2.17 0.50 4.75
N ARG A 67 -1.16 0.51 3.86
CA ARG A 67 -0.40 1.73 3.60
C ARG A 67 -1.42 2.66 2.99
N GLY A 68 -1.98 3.52 3.84
CA GLY A 68 -3.32 4.06 3.67
C GLY A 68 -3.58 4.55 2.25
N LYS A 69 -4.41 3.82 1.50
CA LYS A 69 -5.33 4.40 0.51
C LYS A 69 -6.53 5.03 1.25
N ASN A 70 -6.25 5.75 2.34
CA ASN A 70 -7.21 6.63 3.01
C ASN A 70 -6.62 8.02 2.89
N TYR A 71 -6.76 8.58 1.69
CA TYR A 71 -6.35 9.95 1.45
C TYR A 71 -7.31 10.83 2.23
N ASN A 72 -6.79 11.48 3.27
CA ASN A 72 -7.52 12.53 3.97
C ASN A 72 -7.81 13.65 2.97
N ARG A 73 -8.96 14.33 3.05
CA ARG A 73 -9.32 15.50 2.21
C ARG A 73 -8.16 16.47 2.04
N SER A 74 -7.35 16.64 3.09
CA SER A 74 -6.12 17.44 3.08
C SER A 74 -5.14 17.05 1.98
N MET A 75 -4.90 15.76 1.71
CA MET A 75 -3.97 15.33 0.67
C MET A 75 -4.51 15.63 -0.74
N GLN A 76 -5.79 15.37 -1.00
CA GLN A 76 -6.40 15.72 -2.28
C GLN A 76 -6.30 17.22 -2.54
N LEU A 77 -6.57 18.03 -1.52
CA LEU A 77 -6.47 19.48 -1.60
C LEU A 77 -5.02 19.94 -1.87
N ILE A 78 -4.03 19.32 -1.22
CA ILE A 78 -2.60 19.58 -1.46
C ILE A 78 -2.20 19.26 -2.91
N LEU A 79 -2.62 18.12 -3.45
CA LEU A 79 -2.30 17.72 -4.82
C LEU A 79 -2.97 18.63 -5.85
N GLN A 80 -4.23 19.01 -5.63
CA GLN A 80 -4.93 19.98 -6.47
C GLN A 80 -4.27 21.35 -6.44
N TYR A 81 -3.88 21.81 -5.25
CA TYR A 81 -3.18 23.09 -5.09
C TYR A 81 -1.82 23.06 -5.81
N ALA A 82 -1.02 22.01 -5.59
CA ALA A 82 0.27 21.84 -6.26
C ALA A 82 0.13 21.79 -7.79
N ARG A 83 -0.98 21.24 -8.31
CA ARG A 83 -1.31 21.24 -9.74
C ARG A 83 -1.63 22.63 -10.28
N ALA A 84 -2.31 23.46 -9.50
CA ALA A 84 -2.71 24.80 -9.90
C ALA A 84 -1.57 25.84 -9.81
N PHE A 85 -0.68 25.69 -8.82
CA PHE A 85 0.36 26.69 -8.50
C PHE A 85 1.79 26.21 -8.71
N ASP A 86 1.98 25.11 -9.44
CA ASP A 86 3.28 24.49 -9.74
C ASP A 86 4.09 24.19 -8.46
N GLY A 87 3.42 23.56 -7.51
CA GLY A 87 3.97 23.16 -6.22
C GLY A 87 3.41 23.90 -5.02
N ILE A 88 3.83 23.44 -3.84
CA ILE A 88 3.29 23.87 -2.56
C ILE A 88 4.40 23.91 -1.51
N ARG A 89 4.34 24.86 -0.58
CA ARG A 89 5.27 24.92 0.58
C ARG A 89 4.56 24.48 1.84
N ARG A 90 5.35 24.15 2.87
CA ARG A 90 4.80 23.78 4.19
C ARG A 90 3.88 24.85 4.78
N LYS A 91 4.19 26.14 4.58
CA LYS A 91 3.34 27.26 5.04
C LYS A 91 1.96 27.19 4.39
N ASP A 92 1.92 26.97 3.08
CA ASP A 92 0.68 26.89 2.32
C ASP A 92 -0.17 25.71 2.84
N VAL A 93 0.44 24.56 3.17
CA VAL A 93 -0.28 23.41 3.79
C VAL A 93 -0.85 23.74 5.16
N ILE A 94 -0.12 24.48 6.00
CA ILE A 94 -0.59 24.94 7.32
C ILE A 94 -1.84 25.80 7.14
N ASP A 95 -1.78 26.76 6.22
CA ASP A 95 -2.85 27.72 6.00
C ASP A 95 -4.09 27.08 5.35
N LEU A 96 -3.87 26.17 4.39
CA LEU A 96 -4.89 25.52 3.57
C LEU A 96 -5.61 24.40 4.33
N CYS A 97 -4.86 23.57 5.07
CA CYS A 97 -5.39 22.42 5.79
C CYS A 97 -5.64 22.68 7.28
N LYS A 98 -5.30 23.87 7.79
CA LYS A 98 -5.40 24.25 9.22
C LYS A 98 -4.71 23.25 10.14
N LEU A 99 -3.53 22.78 9.71
CA LEU A 99 -2.73 21.80 10.44
C LEU A 99 -1.57 22.47 11.18
N THR A 100 -1.13 21.86 12.27
CA THR A 100 0.09 22.30 12.97
C THR A 100 1.33 22.07 12.09
N PRO A 101 2.44 22.82 12.29
CA PRO A 101 3.66 22.64 11.50
C PRO A 101 4.21 21.21 11.52
N SER A 102 4.09 20.52 12.66
CA SER A 102 4.52 19.12 12.83
C SER A 102 3.66 18.16 12.01
N GLN A 103 2.33 18.35 12.02
CA GLN A 103 1.41 17.56 11.20
C GLN A 103 1.64 17.79 9.72
N SER A 104 1.84 19.05 9.29
CA SER A 104 2.09 19.39 7.88
C SER A 104 3.38 18.74 7.37
N SER A 105 4.46 18.76 8.14
CA SER A 105 5.72 18.08 7.78
C SER A 105 5.53 16.56 7.67
N LYS A 106 4.79 15.94 8.60
CA LYS A 106 4.50 14.49 8.53
C LYS A 106 3.62 14.15 7.33
N LEU A 107 2.63 14.97 7.01
CA LEU A 107 1.74 14.75 5.88
C LEU A 107 2.50 14.86 4.56
N LEU A 108 3.30 15.91 4.38
CA LEU A 108 4.15 16.07 3.20
C LEU A 108 5.16 14.92 3.05
N GLY A 109 5.79 14.49 4.15
CA GLY A 109 6.68 13.32 4.16
C GLY A 109 5.99 12.06 3.64
N ARG A 110 4.77 11.77 4.11
CA ARG A 110 3.98 10.62 3.61
C ARG A 110 3.64 10.71 2.12
N ILE A 111 3.37 11.91 1.61
CA ILE A 111 3.03 12.11 0.20
C ILE A 111 4.28 11.92 -0.69
N VAL A 112 5.44 12.35 -0.19
CA VAL A 112 6.74 12.13 -0.82
C VAL A 112 7.13 10.65 -0.79
N ASP A 113 7.02 9.99 0.37
CA ASP A 113 7.25 8.55 0.52
C ASP A 113 6.29 7.72 -0.38
N GLY A 114 5.11 8.27 -0.64
CA GLY A 114 4.11 7.71 -1.54
C GLY A 114 4.40 7.96 -3.03
N GLY A 115 5.40 8.77 -3.38
CA GLY A 115 5.82 9.04 -4.75
C GLY A 115 5.03 10.12 -5.47
N TYR A 116 4.09 10.82 -4.82
CA TYR A 116 3.21 11.80 -5.48
C TYR A 116 3.78 13.22 -5.53
N LEU A 117 4.69 13.55 -4.60
CA LEU A 117 5.38 14.82 -4.52
C LEU A 117 6.89 14.60 -4.41
N GLU A 118 7.66 15.57 -4.90
CA GLU A 118 9.10 15.63 -4.75
C GLU A 118 9.50 16.93 -4.06
N ALA A 119 10.45 16.85 -3.12
CA ALA A 119 10.94 18.00 -2.38
C ALA A 119 12.09 18.68 -3.14
N GLN A 120 11.86 19.91 -3.59
CA GLN A 120 12.87 20.77 -4.20
C GLN A 120 13.37 21.79 -3.16
N GLY A 121 14.64 21.65 -2.78
CA GLY A 121 15.33 22.54 -1.85
C GLY A 121 15.32 22.07 -0.39
N VAL A 122 16.04 22.81 0.47
CA VAL A 122 16.34 22.40 1.84
C VAL A 122 15.77 23.40 2.86
N GLY A 123 15.16 22.89 3.93
CA GLY A 123 14.73 23.68 5.09
C GLY A 123 13.36 24.33 4.96
N ARG A 124 13.23 25.59 5.38
CA ARG A 124 11.93 26.29 5.48
C ARG A 124 11.37 26.74 4.14
N ALA A 125 12.23 26.87 3.14
CA ALA A 125 11.88 27.29 1.78
C ALA A 125 11.66 26.12 0.81
N THR A 126 11.70 24.87 1.31
CA THR A 126 11.45 23.68 0.47
C THR A 126 10.09 23.76 -0.21
N ARG A 127 10.13 23.61 -1.54
CA ARG A 127 8.94 23.57 -2.41
C ARG A 127 8.68 22.12 -2.79
N TYR A 128 7.43 21.69 -2.70
CA TYR A 128 7.02 20.34 -3.08
C TYR A 128 6.32 20.39 -4.43
N VAL A 129 6.84 19.68 -5.42
CA VAL A 129 6.34 19.69 -6.81
C VAL A 129 5.73 18.33 -7.14
N LEU A 130 4.74 18.29 -8.04
CA LEU A 130 4.11 17.04 -8.47
C LEU A 130 5.05 16.19 -9.31
N THR A 131 5.07 14.90 -9.01
CA THR A 131 5.70 13.88 -9.84
C THR A 131 4.75 13.44 -10.97
N GLU A 132 5.26 12.63 -11.91
CA GLU A 132 4.44 12.00 -12.94
C GLU A 132 3.34 11.09 -12.36
N GLU A 133 3.57 10.45 -11.21
CA GLU A 133 2.55 9.70 -10.50
C GLU A 133 1.51 10.61 -9.82
N GLY A 134 1.95 11.76 -9.27
CA GLY A 134 1.09 12.78 -8.69
C GLY A 134 0.14 13.42 -9.71
N LYS A 135 0.59 13.64 -10.96
CA LYS A 135 -0.25 14.22 -12.03
C LYS A 135 -1.37 13.30 -12.49
N LYS A 136 -1.14 11.98 -12.46
CA LYS A 136 -2.13 10.95 -12.81
C LYS A 136 -3.23 10.81 -11.75
N TYR A 137 -3.00 11.36 -10.56
CA TYR A 137 -3.98 11.34 -9.48
C TYR A 137 -5.14 12.30 -9.81
N ARG A 138 -6.36 11.76 -9.86
CA ARG A 138 -7.61 12.47 -10.18
C ARG A 138 -8.55 12.50 -8.98
#